data_AF-A0A178XC87-F1
#
_entry.id   AF-A0A178XC87-F1
#
_cell.length_a   1.000
_cell.length_b   1.000
_cell.length_c   1.000
_cell.angle_alpha   90.00
_cell.angle_beta   90.00
_cell.angle_gamma   90.00
#
_symmetry.space_group_name_H-M   'P 1'
#
loop_
_entity.id
_entity.type
_entity.pdbx_description
1 polymer ?
#
loop_
_entity_poly.entity_id
_entity_poly.type
_entity_poly.pdbx_seq_one_letter_code
_entity_poly.pdbx_strand_id
1 'polypeptide(L)'
;MALWRRKSAVPAIPWEGSGLRAEPGSIPGKTRPVIVLSAGSVQAAVLPRELRDFGRGRVEIVESSGSGPLAFLFRASAVAPTSLAEEQVRDLPKDAVVLALPNTPPAAVLTGAERDSFLDWAQRLTD
;
A
#
# COMPACT_ATOMS: atom_id res chain seq x y z
N MET A 1 -16.88 -27.50 27.11
CA MET A 1 -16.07 -27.25 25.90
C MET A 1 -16.23 -25.79 25.50
N ALA A 2 -15.26 -24.94 25.84
CA ALA A 2 -15.30 -23.53 25.46
C ALA A 2 -14.65 -23.36 24.08
N LEU A 3 -15.44 -22.98 23.07
CA LEU A 3 -14.95 -22.54 21.77
C LEU A 3 -14.22 -21.21 21.96
N TRP A 4 -12.90 -21.25 21.99
CA TRP A 4 -12.08 -20.05 21.91
C TRP A 4 -12.34 -19.39 20.55
N ARG A 5 -13.17 -18.34 20.52
CA ARG A 5 -13.10 -17.35 19.45
C ARG A 5 -11.69 -16.78 19.50
N ARG A 6 -10.81 -17.22 18.60
CA ARG A 6 -9.63 -16.42 18.27
C ARG A 6 -10.18 -15.05 17.86
N LYS A 7 -9.96 -14.03 18.69
CA LYS A 7 -10.13 -12.64 18.26
C LYS A 7 -9.34 -12.53 16.97
N SER A 8 -10.04 -12.29 15.85
CA SER A 8 -9.38 -11.84 14.63
C SER A 8 -8.59 -10.61 15.02
N ALA A 9 -7.26 -10.74 15.06
CA ALA A 9 -6.42 -9.56 15.15
C ALA A 9 -6.61 -8.84 13.81
N VAL A 10 -7.41 -7.77 13.81
CA VAL A 10 -7.42 -6.79 12.74
C VAL A 10 -6.69 -5.56 13.31
N PRO A 11 -5.57 -5.16 12.70
CA PRO A 11 -4.33 -4.81 13.39
C PRO A 11 -3.98 -3.32 13.22
N ALA A 12 -2.87 -2.89 13.81
CA ALA A 12 -2.12 -1.65 13.51
C ALA A 12 -2.90 -0.31 13.47
N ILE A 13 -2.47 0.63 14.30
CA ILE A 13 -2.93 2.03 14.32
C ILE A 13 -3.02 2.52 12.86
N PRO A 14 -4.14 3.09 12.38
CA PRO A 14 -4.24 3.57 11.01
C PRO A 14 -3.15 4.61 10.73
N TRP A 15 -2.73 4.72 9.48
CA TRP A 15 -1.82 5.76 9.04
C TRP A 15 -2.53 6.73 8.12
N GLU A 16 -2.26 8.02 8.30
CA GLU A 16 -2.82 9.09 7.50
C GLU A 16 -1.72 10.09 7.12
N GLY A 17 -1.61 10.32 5.81
CA GLY A 17 -0.87 11.42 5.23
C GLY A 17 -1.81 12.41 4.54
N SER A 18 -1.20 13.38 3.85
CA SER A 18 -1.85 14.44 3.08
C SER A 18 -2.71 13.93 1.92
N GLY A 19 -2.27 12.86 1.24
CA GLY A 19 -2.94 12.32 0.05
C GLY A 19 -3.25 10.83 0.10
N LEU A 20 -2.84 10.13 1.16
CA LEU A 20 -3.03 8.69 1.31
C LEU A 20 -3.45 8.36 2.74
N ARG A 21 -4.44 7.47 2.87
CA ARG A 21 -4.83 6.84 4.14
C ARG A 21 -4.64 5.35 4.05
N ALA A 22 -4.23 4.72 5.14
CA ALA A 22 -4.06 3.28 5.26
C ALA A 22 -4.78 2.79 6.52
N GLU A 23 -5.84 2.01 6.32
CA GLU A 23 -6.74 1.59 7.39
C GLU A 23 -6.92 0.06 7.39
N PRO A 24 -7.11 -0.56 8.56
CA PRO A 24 -7.44 -1.98 8.62
C PRO A 24 -8.82 -2.23 7.98
N GLY A 25 -8.92 -3.29 7.18
CA GLY A 25 -10.15 -3.66 6.51
C GLY A 25 -10.27 -5.14 6.19
N SER A 26 -11.28 -5.47 5.39
CA SER A 26 -11.58 -6.83 4.95
C SER A 26 -12.02 -6.85 3.50
N ILE A 27 -11.60 -7.87 2.74
CA ILE A 27 -12.14 -8.12 1.40
C ILE A 27 -13.41 -8.99 1.53
N PRO A 28 -14.55 -8.61 0.92
CA PRO A 28 -15.75 -9.43 0.93
C PRO A 28 -15.48 -10.86 0.44
N GLY A 29 -15.99 -11.86 1.16
CA GLY A 29 -15.77 -13.27 0.83
C GLY A 29 -14.39 -13.83 1.17
N LYS A 30 -13.48 -13.02 1.75
CA LYS A 30 -12.19 -13.48 2.28
C LYS A 30 -12.13 -13.26 3.79
N THR A 31 -11.54 -14.22 4.50
CA THR A 31 -11.38 -14.17 5.96
C THR A 31 -10.08 -13.50 6.41
N ARG A 32 -9.16 -13.21 5.49
CA ARG A 32 -7.87 -12.61 5.82
C ARG A 32 -8.00 -11.10 6.01
N PRO A 33 -7.41 -10.52 7.08
CA PRO A 33 -7.33 -9.08 7.25
C PRO A 33 -6.50 -8.45 6.12
N VAL A 34 -6.86 -7.23 5.75
CA VAL A 34 -6.14 -6.42 4.75
C VAL A 34 -5.91 -5.02 5.30
N ILE A 35 -4.97 -4.30 4.68
CA ILE A 35 -4.90 -2.85 4.78
C ILE A 35 -5.55 -2.27 3.53
N VAL A 36 -6.49 -1.33 3.72
CA VAL A 36 -7.10 -0.56 2.65
C VAL A 36 -6.35 0.75 2.52
N LEU A 37 -5.72 0.94 1.38
CA LEU A 37 -5.07 2.17 0.96
C LEU A 37 -6.10 3.02 0.20
N SER A 38 -6.30 4.27 0.61
CA SER A 38 -7.27 5.20 0.01
C SER A 38 -6.60 6.51 -0.39
N ALA A 39 -6.71 6.88 -1.67
CA ALA A 39 -6.21 8.13 -2.22
C ALA A 39 -7.18 8.67 -3.28
N GLY A 40 -7.87 9.78 -2.99
CA GLY A 40 -8.93 10.30 -3.85
C GLY A 40 -10.03 9.25 -4.09
N SER A 41 -10.28 8.91 -5.36
CA SER A 41 -11.23 7.86 -5.76
C SER A 41 -10.64 6.44 -5.77
N VAL A 42 -9.34 6.30 -5.53
CA VAL A 42 -8.64 5.01 -5.57
C VAL A 42 -8.69 4.35 -4.20
N GLN A 43 -9.16 3.10 -4.19
CA GLN A 43 -9.06 2.21 -3.03
C GLN A 43 -8.39 0.91 -3.45
N ALA A 44 -7.38 0.50 -2.68
CA ALA A 44 -6.61 -0.70 -2.91
C ALA A 44 -6.46 -1.50 -1.61
N ALA A 45 -6.91 -2.74 -1.59
CA ALA A 45 -6.67 -3.63 -0.45
C ALA A 45 -5.35 -4.37 -0.66
N VAL A 46 -4.45 -4.35 0.32
CA VAL A 46 -3.15 -5.05 0.29
C VAL A 46 -2.99 -5.94 1.51
N LEU A 47 -2.18 -7.00 1.39
CA LEU A 47 -1.91 -7.87 2.53
C LEU A 47 -0.95 -7.16 3.52
N PRO A 48 -1.21 -7.20 4.84
CA PRO A 48 -0.33 -6.57 5.83
C PRO A 48 1.12 -7.05 5.73
N ARG A 49 1.34 -8.34 5.43
CA ARG A 49 2.67 -8.90 5.18
C ARG A 49 3.42 -8.24 4.04
N GLU A 50 2.76 -8.03 2.90
CA GLU A 50 3.39 -7.47 1.70
C GLU A 50 3.74 -6.00 1.94
N LEU A 51 2.81 -5.26 2.56
CA LEU A 51 3.04 -3.87 2.94
C LEU A 51 4.18 -3.73 3.96
N ARG A 52 4.29 -4.67 4.90
CA ARG A 52 5.42 -4.75 5.83
C ARG A 52 6.75 -5.01 5.13
N ASP A 53 6.78 -5.98 4.23
CA ASP A 53 7.99 -6.33 3.49
C ASP A 53 8.40 -5.14 2.58
N PHE A 54 7.44 -4.36 2.06
CA PHE A 54 7.69 -3.10 1.35
C PHE A 54 8.29 -2.02 2.26
N GLY A 55 7.69 -1.82 3.45
CA GLY A 55 8.22 -0.91 4.47
C GLY A 55 9.66 -1.23 4.88
N ARG A 56 10.01 -2.51 4.91
CA ARG A 56 11.38 -3.01 5.19
C ARG A 56 12.33 -2.98 3.98
N GLY A 57 11.87 -2.54 2.82
CA GLY A 57 12.66 -2.54 1.58
C GLY A 57 13.00 -3.94 1.05
N ARG A 58 12.22 -4.96 1.41
CA ARG A 58 12.40 -6.33 0.91
C ARG A 58 11.71 -6.56 -0.42
N VAL A 59 10.67 -5.78 -0.70
CA VAL A 59 10.00 -5.71 -1.99
C VAL A 59 9.84 -4.24 -2.39
N GLU A 60 9.87 -4.00 -3.69
CA GLU A 60 9.84 -2.66 -4.27
C GLU A 60 8.46 -2.30 -4.86
N ILE A 61 7.57 -3.29 -4.99
CA ILE A 61 6.24 -3.18 -5.56
C ILE A 61 5.29 -4.07 -4.74
N VAL A 62 4.10 -3.55 -4.44
CA VAL A 62 2.98 -4.27 -3.82
C VAL A 62 1.76 -4.10 -4.71
N GLU A 63 1.09 -5.21 -5.00
CA GLU A 63 -0.11 -5.24 -5.83
C GLU A 63 -1.37 -5.30 -4.96
N SER A 64 -2.43 -4.62 -5.39
CA SER A 64 -3.72 -4.71 -4.72
C SER A 64 -4.33 -6.11 -4.89
N SER A 65 -4.85 -6.64 -3.79
CA SER A 65 -5.67 -7.84 -3.73
C SER A 65 -7.16 -7.51 -3.83
N GLY A 66 -7.95 -8.35 -4.50
CA GLY A 66 -9.41 -8.27 -4.49
C GLY A 66 -10.02 -8.22 -5.89
N SER A 67 -11.29 -7.83 -5.97
CA SER A 67 -12.05 -7.72 -7.22
C SER A 67 -12.12 -6.29 -7.78
N GLY A 68 -11.47 -5.32 -7.14
CA GLY A 68 -11.39 -3.94 -7.62
C GLY A 68 -10.36 -3.76 -8.75
N PRO A 69 -10.24 -2.54 -9.30
CA PRO A 69 -9.17 -2.20 -10.24
C PRO A 69 -7.80 -2.53 -9.66
N LEU A 70 -6.92 -3.11 -10.48
CA LEU A 70 -5.56 -3.43 -10.08
C LEU A 70 -4.80 -2.12 -9.83
N ALA A 71 -4.35 -1.91 -8.59
CA ALA A 71 -3.54 -0.79 -8.17
C ALA A 71 -2.19 -1.28 -7.64
N PHE A 72 -1.18 -0.43 -7.78
CA PHE A 72 0.19 -0.73 -7.41
C PHE A 72 0.70 0.34 -6.44
N LEU A 73 1.32 -0.12 -5.35
CA LEU A 73 2.14 0.70 -4.47
C LEU A 73 3.61 0.37 -4.75
N PHE A 74 4.41 1.33 -5.19
CA PHE A 74 5.78 1.08 -5.62
C PHE A 74 6.73 2.24 -5.33
N ARG A 75 8.03 1.97 -5.32
CA ARG A 75 9.05 3.03 -5.33
C ARG A 75 9.26 3.53 -6.76
N ALA A 76 9.42 4.84 -6.95
CA ALA A 76 9.70 5.40 -8.28
C ALA A 76 10.96 4.78 -8.93
N SER A 77 11.95 4.36 -8.15
CA SER A 77 13.13 3.63 -8.62
C SER A 77 12.86 2.23 -9.17
N ALA A 78 11.72 1.63 -8.82
CA ALA A 78 11.36 0.27 -9.24
C ALA A 78 10.82 0.21 -10.68
N VAL A 79 10.50 1.37 -11.25
CA VAL A 79 9.92 1.48 -12.58
C VAL A 79 11.01 1.29 -13.64
N ALA A 80 10.72 0.43 -14.62
CA ALA A 80 11.63 0.22 -15.74
C ALA A 80 11.60 1.46 -16.67
N PRO A 81 12.77 1.98 -17.11
CA PRO A 81 12.84 3.21 -17.92
C PRO A 81 12.08 3.18 -19.25
N THR A 82 11.79 1.98 -19.77
CA THR A 82 11.07 1.77 -21.03
C THR A 82 9.58 1.47 -20.83
N SER A 83 9.10 1.46 -19.59
CA SER A 83 7.71 1.15 -19.27
C SER A 83 6.82 2.39 -19.35
N LEU A 84 5.52 2.20 -19.60
CA LEU A 84 4.53 3.28 -19.55
C LEU A 84 4.44 3.93 -18.16
N ALA A 85 4.77 3.18 -17.11
CA ALA A 85 4.83 3.71 -15.75
C ALA A 85 5.97 4.72 -15.57
N GLU A 86 7.00 4.72 -16.42
CA GLU A 86 8.11 5.70 -16.31
C GLU A 86 7.59 7.11 -16.55
N GLU A 87 6.61 7.29 -17.44
CA GLU A 87 5.99 8.60 -17.67
C GLU A 87 5.30 9.15 -16.42
N GLN A 88 4.81 8.27 -15.53
CA GLN A 88 4.13 8.67 -14.30
C GLN A 88 5.11 9.13 -13.21
N VAL A 89 6.38 8.71 -13.28
CA VAL A 89 7.35 8.92 -12.20
C VAL A 89 8.64 9.63 -12.61
N ARG A 90 8.79 9.97 -13.89
CA ARG A 90 10.01 10.57 -14.48
C ARG A 90 10.53 11.77 -13.70
N ASP A 91 9.62 12.64 -13.27
CA ASP A 91 9.92 13.90 -12.58
C ASP A 91 9.87 13.77 -11.05
N LEU A 92 9.66 12.56 -10.53
CA LEU A 92 9.61 12.29 -9.09
C LEU A 92 11.00 11.94 -8.53
N PRO A 93 11.25 12.24 -7.25
CA PRO A 93 12.38 11.67 -6.54
C PRO A 93 12.40 10.14 -6.66
N LYS A 94 13.56 9.54 -6.92
CA LYS A 94 13.67 8.08 -7.12
C LYS A 94 13.21 7.26 -5.91
N ASP A 95 13.27 7.86 -4.74
CA ASP A 95 12.86 7.28 -3.47
C ASP A 95 11.39 7.56 -3.09
N ALA A 96 10.63 8.24 -3.96
CA ALA A 96 9.20 8.49 -3.78
C ALA A 96 8.41 7.17 -3.75
N VAL A 97 7.39 7.12 -2.89
CA VAL A 97 6.43 6.01 -2.85
C VAL A 97 5.17 6.45 -3.57
N VAL A 98 4.73 5.66 -4.53
CA VAL A 98 3.66 5.99 -5.47
C VAL A 98 2.55 4.96 -5.37
N LEU A 99 1.30 5.42 -5.24
CA LEU A 99 0.10 4.61 -5.43
C LEU A 99 -0.54 5.00 -6.76
N ALA A 100 -0.67 4.06 -7.70
CA ALA A 100 -1.27 4.34 -9.01
C ALA A 100 -2.03 3.14 -9.57
N LEU A 101 -2.96 3.42 -10.49
CA LEU A 101 -3.51 2.42 -11.40
C LEU A 101 -2.68 2.43 -12.70
N PRO A 102 -2.60 1.31 -13.44
CA PRO A 102 -1.97 1.26 -14.74
C PRO A 102 -2.48 2.36 -15.68
N ASN A 103 -1.56 3.03 -16.38
CA ASN A 103 -1.88 4.03 -17.40
C ASN A 103 -2.74 5.22 -16.91
N THR A 104 -2.68 5.53 -15.62
CA THR A 104 -3.35 6.71 -15.03
C THR A 104 -2.35 7.59 -14.28
N PRO A 105 -2.63 8.88 -14.05
CA PRO A 105 -1.82 9.68 -13.14
C PRO A 105 -1.74 9.04 -11.74
N PRO A 106 -0.62 9.21 -11.01
CA PRO A 106 -0.52 8.77 -9.62
C PRO A 106 -1.69 9.26 -8.76
N ALA A 107 -2.30 8.35 -8.00
CA ALA A 107 -3.36 8.67 -7.06
C ALA A 107 -2.79 9.30 -5.78
N ALA A 108 -1.61 8.85 -5.36
CA ALA A 108 -0.83 9.47 -4.29
C ALA A 108 0.66 9.35 -4.58
N VAL A 109 1.41 10.37 -4.15
CA VAL A 109 2.87 10.39 -4.18
C VAL A 109 3.35 10.86 -2.82
N LEU A 110 4.07 10.00 -2.11
CA LEU A 110 4.68 10.32 -0.82
C LEU A 110 6.16 10.62 -1.01
N THR A 111 6.61 11.72 -0.42
CA THR A 111 8.02 12.14 -0.45
C THR A 111 8.49 12.57 0.94
N GLY A 112 9.80 12.67 1.13
CA GLY A 112 10.43 13.18 2.36
C GLY A 112 9.87 12.54 3.65
N ALA A 113 9.54 13.40 4.62
CA ALA A 113 9.09 12.98 5.95
C ALA A 113 7.77 12.19 5.94
N GLU A 114 6.87 12.48 5.00
CA GLU A 114 5.60 11.74 4.89
C GLU A 114 5.85 10.31 4.42
N ARG A 115 6.70 10.14 3.39
CA ARG A 115 7.16 8.83 2.96
C ARG A 115 7.85 8.07 4.10
N ASP A 116 8.72 8.73 4.85
CA ASP A 116 9.44 8.09 5.96
C ASP A 116 8.49 7.61 7.06
N SER A 117 7.52 8.46 7.41
CA SER A 117 6.45 8.11 8.36
C SER A 117 5.63 6.90 7.88
N PHE A 118 5.27 6.87 6.59
CA PHE A 118 4.55 5.74 6.01
C PHE A 118 5.34 4.44 6.05
N LEU A 119 6.63 4.48 5.65
CA LEU A 119 7.48 3.29 5.64
C LEU A 119 7.76 2.77 7.05
N ASP A 120 8.00 3.68 8.02
CA ASP A 120 8.18 3.32 9.43
C ASP A 120 6.92 2.69 10.02
N TRP A 121 5.75 3.20 9.68
CA TRP A 121 4.49 2.58 10.04
C TRP A 121 4.32 1.20 9.41
N ALA A 122 4.56 1.08 8.10
CA ALA A 122 4.35 -0.15 7.34
C ALA A 122 5.22 -1.30 7.87
N GLN A 123 6.49 -1.05 8.20
CA GLN A 123 7.40 -2.09 8.70
C GLN A 123 7.00 -2.68 10.08
N ARG A 124 6.13 -1.99 10.82
CA ARG A 124 5.62 -2.39 12.15
C ARG A 124 4.33 -3.21 12.07
N LEU A 125 3.75 -3.37 10.87
CA LEU A 125 2.55 -4.18 10.68
C LEU A 125 2.76 -5.64 11.14
N THR A 126 1.68 -6.24 11.65
CA THR A 126 1.65 -7.64 12.08
C THR A 126 0.59 -8.39 11.28
N ASP A 127 0.77 -9.70 11.17
CA ASP A 127 -0.18 -10.62 10.52
C ASP A 127 -1.33 -11.02 11.44
#